data_AF-A0A257HGI3-F1
#
_entry.id   AF-A0A257HGI3-F1
#
_cell.length_a   1.000
_cell.length_b   1.000
_cell.length_c   1.000
_cell.angle_alpha   90.00
_cell.angle_beta   90.00
_cell.angle_gamma   90.00
#
_symmetry.space_group_name_H-M   'P 1'
#
loop_
_entity.id
_entity.type
_entity.pdbx_description
1 polymer ?
#
loop_
_entity_poly.entity_id
_entity_poly.type
_entity_poly.pdbx_seq_one_letter_code
_entity_poly.pdbx_strand_id
1 'polypeptide(L)'
;MRIFMLALTFALVLLPTLLILFAPKKSMSSRAIWALISFVSPVATFGIVRLIPILSNNNPESAQWERFFGLLLSGSGFILPWIIFAVFLHRTGKT
;
A
#
# COMPACT_ATOMS: atom_id res chain seq x y z
N MET A 1 6.27 -6.09 21.38
CA MET A 1 5.28 -5.57 20.39
C MET A 1 5.87 -4.56 19.41
N ARG A 2 6.61 -3.51 19.83
CA ARG A 2 7.16 -2.51 18.89
C ARG A 2 8.02 -3.08 17.76
N ILE A 3 8.95 -3.99 18.07
CA ILE A 3 9.82 -4.64 17.07
C ILE A 3 8.99 -5.43 16.06
N PHE A 4 7.98 -6.16 16.53
CA PHE A 4 7.06 -6.91 15.66
C PHE A 4 6.30 -6.00 14.70
N MET A 5 5.75 -4.88 15.20
CA MET A 5 5.05 -3.91 14.35
C MET A 5 5.99 -3.30 13.30
N LEU A 6 7.22 -2.95 13.67
CA LEU A 6 8.23 -2.44 12.72
C LEU A 6 8.58 -3.48 11.65
N ALA A 7 8.81 -4.74 12.06
CA ALA A 7 9.09 -5.84 11.13
C ALA A 7 7.91 -6.09 10.18
N LEU A 8 6.68 -6.01 10.69
CA LEU A 8 5.47 -6.18 9.89
C LEU A 8 5.31 -5.03 8.88
N THR A 9 5.50 -3.78 9.29
CA THR A 9 5.46 -2.63 8.37
C THR A 9 6.56 -2.73 7.31
N PHE A 10 7.76 -3.15 7.71
CA PHE A 10 8.86 -3.41 6.78
C PHE A 10 8.49 -4.49 5.75
N ALA A 11 7.95 -5.62 6.19
CA ALA A 11 7.56 -6.73 5.33
C ALA A 11 6.41 -6.34 4.37
N LEU A 12 5.47 -5.52 4.82
CA LEU A 12 4.29 -5.16 4.03
C LEU A 12 4.56 -4.04 3.02
N VAL A 13 5.46 -3.10 3.33
CA VAL A 13 5.70 -1.92 2.49
C VAL A 13 7.08 -1.94 1.86
N LEU A 14 8.12 -2.11 2.67
CA LEU A 14 9.49 -1.96 2.19
C LEU A 14 9.92 -3.14 1.32
N LEU A 15 9.58 -4.36 1.71
CA LEU A 15 9.93 -5.56 0.94
C LEU A 15 9.43 -5.50 -0.52
N PRO A 16 8.13 -5.31 -0.82
CA PRO A 16 7.67 -5.22 -2.21
C PRO A 16 8.29 -4.02 -2.95
N THR A 17 8.50 -2.89 -2.27
CA THR A 17 9.18 -1.72 -2.85
C THR A 17 10.60 -2.05 -3.31
N LEU A 18 11.39 -2.73 -2.47
CA LEU A 18 12.76 -3.13 -2.78
C LEU A 18 12.78 -4.21 -3.89
N LEU A 19 11.84 -5.14 -3.88
CA LEU A 19 11.71 -6.15 -4.94
C LEU A 19 11.46 -5.50 -6.31
N ILE A 20 10.69 -4.41 -6.38
CA ILE A 20 10.52 -3.62 -7.60
C ILE A 20 11.84 -2.94 -7.97
N LEU A 21 12.48 -2.26 -7.01
CA LEU A 21 13.67 -1.45 -7.27
C LEU A 21 14.84 -2.30 -7.78
N PHE A 22 15.01 -3.50 -7.24
CA PHE A 22 16.09 -4.42 -7.59
C PHE A 22 15.73 -5.43 -8.69
N ALA A 23 14.57 -5.30 -9.33
CA ALA A 23 14.19 -6.19 -10.43
C ALA A 23 15.16 -6.04 -11.63
N PRO A 24 15.93 -7.07 -12.03
CA PRO A 24 17.02 -6.91 -13.00
C PRO A 24 16.55 -6.70 -14.44
N LYS A 25 15.32 -7.13 -14.78
CA LYS A 25 14.83 -7.20 -16.17
C LYS A 25 14.05 -5.96 -16.64
N LYS A 26 14.08 -4.85 -15.88
CA LYS A 26 13.29 -3.64 -16.15
C LYS A 26 14.19 -2.40 -16.11
N SER A 27 13.85 -1.38 -16.91
CA SER A 27 14.60 -0.13 -16.94
C SER A 27 14.62 0.56 -15.56
N MET A 28 15.70 1.27 -15.24
CA MET A 28 15.83 1.97 -13.95
C MET A 28 14.70 2.99 -13.71
N SER A 29 14.32 3.74 -14.75
CA SER A 29 13.21 4.70 -14.68
C SER A 29 11.88 4.01 -14.31
N SER A 30 11.55 2.89 -14.96
CA SER A 30 10.35 2.12 -14.64
C SER A 30 10.38 1.62 -13.19
N ARG A 31 11.50 1.02 -12.77
CA ARG A 31 11.67 0.53 -11.39
C ARG A 31 11.50 1.63 -10.36
N ALA A 32 12.11 2.79 -10.58
CA ALA A 32 12.02 3.92 -9.66
C ALA A 32 10.57 4.43 -9.54
N ILE A 33 9.86 4.59 -10.65
CA ILE A 33 8.46 5.03 -10.65
C ILE A 33 7.57 4.02 -9.90
N TRP A 34 7.67 2.75 -10.25
CA TRP A 34 6.85 1.70 -9.62
C TRP A 34 7.18 1.50 -8.15
N ALA A 35 8.46 1.58 -7.76
CA ALA A 35 8.88 1.51 -6.37
C ALA A 35 8.35 2.71 -5.58
N LEU A 36 8.41 3.92 -6.14
CA LEU A 36 7.86 5.11 -5.50
C LEU A 36 6.35 4.99 -5.29
N ILE A 37 5.61 4.53 -6.30
CA ILE A 37 4.16 4.30 -6.20
C ILE A 37 3.89 3.26 -5.09
N SER A 38 4.62 2.15 -5.07
CA SER A 38 4.49 1.10 -4.04
C SER A 38 4.73 1.65 -2.64
N PHE A 39 5.81 2.41 -2.45
CA PHE A 39 6.20 2.99 -1.18
C PHE A 39 5.20 4.01 -0.63
N VAL A 40 4.68 4.89 -1.49
CA VAL A 40 3.75 5.96 -1.09
C VAL A 40 2.31 5.45 -0.97
N SER A 41 1.99 4.31 -1.58
CA SER A 41 0.61 3.78 -1.63
C SER A 41 -0.09 3.64 -0.26
N PRO A 42 0.55 3.20 0.84
CA PRO A 42 -0.13 3.14 2.13
C PRO A 42 -0.53 4.53 2.61
N VAL A 43 0.36 5.52 2.47
CA VAL A 43 0.10 6.92 2.87
C VAL A 43 -1.07 7.50 2.09
N ALA A 44 -1.12 7.26 0.78
CA ALA A 44 -2.23 7.69 -0.07
C ALA A 44 -3.55 7.04 0.36
N THR A 45 -3.56 5.73 0.60
CA THR A 45 -4.76 5.02 1.07
C THR A 45 -5.24 5.54 2.42
N PHE A 46 -4.34 5.72 3.40
CA PHE A 46 -4.69 6.30 4.69
C PHE A 46 -5.22 7.73 4.56
N GLY A 47 -4.62 8.54 3.69
CA GLY A 47 -5.08 9.89 3.39
C GLY A 47 -6.52 9.88 2.86
N ILE A 48 -6.82 9.05 1.87
CA ILE A 48 -8.16 8.93 1.27
C ILE A 48 -9.19 8.48 2.31
N VAL A 49 -8.89 7.47 3.13
CA VAL A 49 -9.81 7.00 4.17
C VAL A 49 -10.09 8.09 5.20
N ARG A 50 -9.09 8.88 5.58
CA ARG A 50 -9.26 10.00 6.53
C ARG A 50 -10.02 11.19 5.96
N LEU A 51 -10.03 11.38 4.64
CA LEU A 51 -10.80 12.43 3.98
C LEU A 51 -12.30 12.14 3.96
N ILE A 52 -12.71 10.90 4.26
CA ILE A 52 -14.12 10.50 4.33
C ILE A 52 -14.50 10.35 5.81
N PRO A 53 -15.19 11.35 6.40
CA PRO A 53 -15.43 11.39 7.86
C PRO A 53 -16.21 10.18 8.37
N ILE A 54 -17.06 9.60 7.53
CA ILE A 54 -17.92 8.48 7.89
C ILE A 54 -17.14 7.16 8.01
N LEU A 55 -16.02 7.04 7.29
CA LEU A 55 -15.09 5.90 7.37
C LEU A 55 -14.07 6.07 8.51
N SER A 56 -14.04 7.24 9.16
CA SER A 56 -13.17 7.47 10.30
C SER A 56 -13.69 6.73 11.53
N ASN A 57 -12.83 5.91 12.12
CA ASN A 57 -13.17 5.14 13.32
C ASN A 57 -13.42 6.02 14.56
N ASN A 58 -13.09 7.32 14.48
CA ASN A 58 -13.27 8.30 15.54
C ASN A 58 -14.59 9.07 15.44
N ASN A 59 -15.43 8.81 14.42
CA ASN A 59 -16.72 9.48 14.29
C ASN A 59 -17.77 8.73 15.15
N PRO A 60 -18.36 9.39 16.17
CA PRO A 60 -19.34 8.79 17.06
C PRO A 60 -20.64 8.39 16.33
N GLU A 61 -20.96 9.06 15.22
CA GLU A 61 -22.20 8.83 14.46
C GLU A 61 -22.09 7.76 13.36
N SER A 62 -20.89 7.24 13.08
CA SER A 62 -20.71 6.21 12.05
C SER A 62 -21.40 4.90 12.42
N ALA A 63 -22.14 4.34 11.46
CA ALA A 63 -22.69 3.00 11.54
C ALA A 63 -21.58 1.94 11.62
N GLN A 64 -21.90 0.77 12.18
CA GLN A 64 -20.92 -0.32 12.35
C GLN A 64 -20.29 -0.76 11.01
N TRP A 65 -21.08 -0.79 9.93
CA TRP A 65 -20.59 -1.13 8.60
C TRP A 65 -19.59 -0.11 8.06
N GLU A 66 -19.78 1.18 8.32
CA GLU A 66 -18.89 2.24 7.84
C GLU A 66 -17.52 2.17 8.53
N ARG A 67 -17.51 1.86 9.83
CA ARG A 67 -16.28 1.58 10.59
C ARG A 67 -15.56 0.33 10.07
N PHE A 68 -16.31 -0.72 9.77
CA PHE A 68 -15.77 -1.94 9.16
C PHE A 68 -15.13 -1.66 7.80
N PHE A 69 -15.79 -0.91 6.93
CA PHE A 69 -15.22 -0.49 5.64
C PHE A 69 -14.01 0.42 5.83
N GLY A 70 -14.02 1.34 6.79
CA GLY A 70 -12.87 2.16 7.14
C GLY A 70 -11.66 1.33 7.58
N LEU A 71 -11.87 0.30 8.38
CA LEU A 71 -10.83 -0.66 8.80
C LEU A 71 -10.31 -1.50 7.62
N LEU A 72 -11.19 -2.01 6.77
CA LEU A 72 -10.80 -2.77 5.58
C LEU A 72 -9.98 -1.92 4.60
N LEU A 73 -10.43 -0.70 4.33
CA LEU A 73 -9.78 0.22 3.41
C LEU A 73 -8.45 0.73 3.97
N SER A 74 -8.36 0.97 5.28
CA SER A 74 -7.08 1.32 5.90
C SER A 74 -6.11 0.14 5.93
N GLY A 75 -6.59 -1.08 6.19
CA GLY A 75 -5.79 -2.31 6.11
C GLY A 75 -5.31 -2.62 4.69
N SER A 76 -6.11 -2.33 3.67
CA SER A 76 -5.74 -2.56 2.27
C SER A 76 -4.55 -1.69 1.84
N GLY A 77 -4.32 -0.55 2.49
CA GLY A 77 -3.14 0.29 2.28
C GLY A 77 -1.81 -0.45 2.50
N PHE A 78 -1.79 -1.47 3.36
CA PHE A 78 -0.59 -2.31 3.58
C PHE A 78 -0.47 -3.47 2.57
N ILE A 79 -1.56 -3.87 1.93
CA ILE A 79 -1.57 -4.93 0.91
C ILE A 79 -1.29 -4.33 -0.48
N LEU A 80 -1.65 -3.08 -0.69
CA LEU A 80 -1.51 -2.37 -1.96
C LEU A 80 -0.08 -2.39 -2.55
N PRO A 81 1.01 -2.24 -1.75
CA PRO A 81 2.38 -2.42 -2.25
C PRO A 81 2.63 -3.76 -2.95
N TRP A 82 2.05 -4.84 -2.43
CA TRP A 82 2.15 -6.19 -3.02
C TRP A 82 1.35 -6.33 -4.31
N ILE A 83 0.17 -5.73 -4.37
CA ILE A 83 -0.63 -5.69 -5.60
C ILE A 83 0.14 -4.92 -6.68
N ILE A 84 0.72 -3.77 -6.34
CA ILE A 84 1.55 -2.97 -7.23
C ILE A 84 2.75 -3.77 -7.73
N PHE A 85 3.43 -4.50 -6.84
CA PHE A 85 4.51 -5.40 -7.22
C PHE A 85 4.05 -6.50 -8.18
N ALA A 86 2.92 -7.15 -7.91
CA ALA A 86 2.36 -8.17 -8.79
C ALA A 86 2.03 -7.59 -10.18
N VAL A 87 1.41 -6.42 -10.24
CA VAL A 87 1.15 -5.71 -11.51
C VAL A 87 2.46 -5.38 -12.23
N PHE A 88 3.46 -4.88 -11.52
CA PHE A 88 4.78 -4.57 -12.09
C PHE A 88 5.45 -5.80 -12.74
N LEU A 89 5.34 -6.98 -12.12
CA LEU A 89 5.85 -8.23 -12.68
C LEU A 89 5.13 -8.59 -13.99
N HIS A 90 3.80 -8.51 -14.00
CA HIS A 90 2.97 -8.91 -15.15
C HIS A 90 2.88 -7.85 -16.25
N ARG A 91 3.26 -6.60 -15.97
CA ARG A 91 3.37 -5.54 -16.98
C ARG A 91 4.64 -5.73 -17.81
N THR A 92 4.73 -6.86 -18.50
CA THR A 92 5.62 -7.08 -19.64
C THR A 92 4.94 -6.50 -20.87
N GLY A 93 5.06 -5.18 -21.04
CA GLY A 93 4.92 -4.57 -22.36
C GLY A 93 6.06 -5.10 -23.22
N LYS A 94 5.70 -5.66 -24.37
CA LYS A 94 6.59 -6.09 -25.46
C LYS A 94 7.73 -5.08 -25.62
N THR A 95 8.96 -5.54 -25.45
CA THR A 95 10.15 -4.86 -25.97
C THR A 95 10.00 -4.66 -27.48
#